data_AF-A0A667HZ42-F1
#
_entry.id   AF-A0A667HZ42-F1
#
_cell.length_a   1.000
_cell.length_b   1.000
_cell.length_c   1.000
_cell.angle_alpha   90.00
_cell.angle_beta   90.00
_cell.angle_gamma   90.00
#
_symmetry.space_group_name_H-M   'P 1'
#
loop_
_entity.id
_entity.type
_entity.pdbx_description
1 polymer ?
#
loop_
_entity_poly.entity_id
_entity_poly.type
_entity_poly.pdbx_seq_one_letter_code
_entity_poly.pdbx_strand_id
1 'polypeptide(L)'
;HGPGALRGDSGNGLAEIPQTSCHLLLCEPHDPDPAGLETAGSRRGGLGRGAHVTITDRKVALEFLKSNVQANLPPHIQPKAVVKELTWGQNLGSYSPGEFDLILGADIIYLEETFTDLLQTLEHLCSNRSVILLACRIRYERDNDFLAMLERQFTVTKVHYDPDKDVHIYKAQKRNQREDF
;
A
#
# COMPACT_ATOMS: atom_id res chain seq x y z
N HIS A 1 15.73 -27.24 44.39
CA HIS A 1 15.52 -25.99 45.15
C HIS A 1 16.52 -24.95 44.70
N GLY A 2 16.09 -24.03 43.80
CA GLY A 2 16.59 -22.68 43.45
C GLY A 2 18.08 -22.42 43.13
N PRO A 3 18.43 -21.21 42.65
CA PRO A 3 17.94 -20.48 41.47
C PRO A 3 19.11 -20.08 40.52
N GLY A 4 18.83 -19.54 39.33
CA GLY A 4 19.87 -18.94 38.47
C GLY A 4 19.33 -18.39 37.15
N ALA A 5 19.16 -17.07 37.09
CA ALA A 5 18.57 -16.31 36.00
C ALA A 5 19.36 -16.41 34.66
N LEU A 6 18.63 -16.42 33.55
CA LEU A 6 19.13 -15.87 32.28
C LEU A 6 18.26 -14.70 31.88
N ARG A 7 18.90 -13.53 31.93
CA ARG A 7 18.42 -12.23 31.46
C ARG A 7 19.02 -11.99 30.06
N GLY A 8 18.20 -11.44 29.18
CA GLY A 8 18.46 -11.15 27.76
C GLY A 8 17.18 -11.49 27.00
N ASP A 9 16.09 -10.76 27.17
CA ASP A 9 15.79 -9.41 26.67
C ASP A 9 15.88 -9.31 25.13
N SER A 10 14.81 -8.79 24.52
CA SER A 10 14.46 -8.82 23.09
C SER A 10 13.72 -10.08 22.63
N GLY A 11 12.51 -10.28 23.18
CA GLY A 11 11.49 -11.11 22.56
C GLY A 11 11.08 -10.51 21.21
N ASN A 12 11.73 -10.95 20.14
CA ASN A 12 11.26 -10.82 18.77
C ASN A 12 9.93 -11.58 18.64
N GLY A 13 8.85 -10.93 19.02
CA GLY A 13 7.48 -11.31 18.66
C GLY A 13 7.07 -10.65 17.34
N LEU A 14 7.95 -10.66 16.34
CA LEU A 14 7.51 -10.47 14.96
C LEU A 14 6.85 -11.80 14.59
N ALA A 15 5.52 -11.85 14.74
CA ALA A 15 4.73 -12.87 14.08
C ALA A 15 5.21 -12.93 12.63
N GLU A 16 5.75 -14.07 12.20
CA GLU A 16 6.10 -14.29 10.80
C GLU A 16 4.85 -13.97 9.98
N ILE A 17 4.90 -12.85 9.25
CA ILE A 17 3.93 -12.55 8.22
C ILE A 17 4.08 -13.70 7.22
N PRO A 18 3.04 -14.51 6.94
CA PRO A 18 3.11 -15.53 5.93
C PRO A 18 3.66 -14.87 4.67
N GLN A 19 4.70 -15.43 4.08
CA GLN A 19 5.40 -14.91 2.88
C GLN A 19 4.50 -14.86 1.61
N THR A 20 3.18 -14.90 1.77
CA THR A 20 2.15 -14.91 0.73
C THR A 20 1.12 -13.79 0.90
N SER A 21 1.42 -12.76 1.70
CA SER A 21 0.52 -11.62 1.89
C SER A 21 0.75 -10.57 0.82
N CYS A 22 -0.25 -10.35 -0.02
CA CYS A 22 -0.22 -9.38 -1.12
C CYS A 22 -0.85 -8.09 -0.64
N HIS A 23 -0.11 -7.28 0.12
CA HIS A 23 -0.67 -6.07 0.68
C HIS A 23 -0.55 -4.88 -0.26
N LEU A 24 -1.69 -4.29 -0.60
CA LEU A 24 -1.76 -2.90 -1.04
C LEU A 24 -2.19 -2.03 0.15
N LEU A 25 -1.46 -0.95 0.37
CA LEU A 25 -1.86 0.12 1.27
C LEU A 25 -2.50 1.23 0.43
N LEU A 26 -3.78 1.50 0.66
CA LEU A 26 -4.55 2.50 -0.06
C LEU A 26 -4.79 3.68 0.87
N CYS A 27 -4.39 4.88 0.48
CA CYS A 27 -4.54 6.08 1.28
C CYS A 27 -5.52 7.05 0.60
N GLU A 28 -6.53 7.44 1.36
CA GLU A 28 -7.55 8.41 0.94
C GLU A 28 -7.15 9.83 1.36
N PRO A 29 -7.61 10.86 0.62
CA PRO A 29 -7.50 12.25 1.09
C PRO A 29 -8.15 12.41 2.46
N HIS A 30 -7.58 13.27 3.29
CA HIS A 30 -8.21 13.67 4.54
C HIS A 30 -9.48 14.48 4.23
N ASP A 31 -10.65 13.93 4.53
CA ASP A 31 -11.89 14.69 4.55
C ASP A 31 -11.81 15.75 5.67
N PRO A 32 -11.91 17.05 5.37
CA PRO A 32 -12.00 18.05 6.42
C PRO A 32 -13.35 17.87 7.12
N ASP A 33 -13.31 17.28 8.32
CA ASP A 33 -14.37 17.22 9.33
C ASP A 33 -15.76 17.73 8.88
N PRO A 34 -16.77 16.85 8.67
CA PRO A 34 -18.12 17.29 8.30
C PRO A 34 -18.82 18.13 9.39
N ALA A 35 -18.26 18.21 10.60
CA ALA A 35 -18.79 19.02 11.69
C ALA A 35 -18.31 20.49 11.68
N GLY A 36 -17.41 20.89 10.77
CA GLY A 36 -17.06 22.30 10.56
C GLY A 36 -16.47 23.02 11.79
N LEU A 37 -15.77 22.29 12.68
CA LEU A 37 -15.17 22.88 13.89
C LEU A 37 -13.64 22.94 13.80
N GLU A 38 -13.09 23.39 12.68
CA GLU A 38 -11.68 23.79 12.64
C GLU A 38 -11.57 25.30 12.51
N THR A 39 -11.25 25.92 13.63
CA THR A 39 -10.93 27.33 13.76
C THR A 39 -9.70 27.67 12.89
N ALA A 40 -9.88 28.69 12.05
CA ALA A 40 -8.85 29.20 11.15
C ALA A 40 -7.58 29.57 11.92
N GLY A 41 -6.48 28.84 11.70
CA GLY A 41 -5.21 29.27 12.29
C GLY A 41 -4.07 28.26 12.33
N SER A 42 -3.78 27.49 11.28
CA SER A 42 -2.41 26.96 11.11
C SER A 42 -2.14 26.50 9.68
N ARG A 43 -1.66 27.41 8.83
CA ARG A 43 -0.94 27.04 7.61
C ARG A 43 0.51 26.74 7.98
N ARG A 44 0.81 25.48 8.29
CA ARG A 44 2.17 24.93 8.19
C ARG A 44 2.09 23.53 7.62
N GLY A 45 2.85 23.32 6.55
CA GLY A 45 3.02 22.01 5.94
C GLY A 45 3.46 20.99 6.99
N GLY A 46 2.66 19.95 7.13
CA GLY A 46 2.95 18.78 7.92
C GLY A 46 2.10 17.63 7.39
N LEU A 47 2.74 16.50 7.09
CA LEU A 47 2.09 15.19 6.93
C LEU A 47 1.50 14.75 8.29
N GLY A 48 0.62 15.57 8.88
CA GLY A 48 0.25 15.50 10.30
C GLY A 48 -1.25 15.64 10.58
N ARG A 49 -2.10 15.70 9.55
CA ARG A 49 -3.57 15.56 9.69
C ARG A 49 -3.94 14.25 9.01
N GLY A 50 -4.06 13.22 9.84
CA GLY A 50 -3.85 11.82 9.45
C GLY A 50 -4.75 11.32 8.32
N ALA A 51 -4.13 10.87 7.24
CA ALA A 51 -4.79 10.17 6.15
C ALA A 51 -5.53 8.93 6.67
N HIS A 52 -6.68 8.63 6.07
CA HIS A 52 -7.35 7.35 6.23
C HIS A 52 -6.64 6.32 5.37
N VAL A 53 -6.33 5.18 5.97
CA VAL A 53 -5.53 4.14 5.34
C VAL A 53 -6.35 2.85 5.29
N THR A 54 -6.61 2.37 4.09
CA THR A 54 -7.20 1.07 3.84
C THR A 54 -6.10 0.06 3.51
N ILE A 55 -5.94 -0.93 4.37
CA ILE A 55 -4.94 -2.01 4.24
C ILE A 55 -5.66 -3.23 3.68
N THR A 56 -5.20 -3.75 2.55
CA THR A 56 -5.93 -4.81 1.85
C THR A 56 -5.16 -6.11 1.72
N ASP A 57 -5.87 -7.22 1.69
CA ASP A 57 -5.38 -8.53 1.22
C ASP A 57 -6.58 -9.40 0.79
N ARG A 58 -6.30 -10.59 0.29
CA ARG A 58 -7.25 -11.67 0.04
C ARG A 58 -7.95 -12.10 1.32
N LYS A 59 -9.18 -12.59 1.18
CA LYS A 59 -10.05 -13.03 2.29
C LYS A 59 -9.35 -13.91 3.32
N VAL A 60 -8.55 -14.88 2.85
CA VAL A 60 -7.85 -15.86 3.70
C VAL A 60 -6.82 -15.22 4.64
N ALA A 61 -6.29 -14.04 4.29
CA ALA A 61 -5.28 -13.33 5.07
C ALA A 61 -5.86 -12.23 5.97
N LEU A 62 -7.16 -11.91 5.87
CA LEU A 62 -7.75 -10.76 6.57
C LEU A 62 -7.75 -10.89 8.09
N GLU A 63 -8.02 -12.07 8.63
CA GLU A 63 -8.00 -12.32 10.08
C GLU A 63 -6.61 -12.06 10.66
N PHE A 64 -5.58 -12.54 9.96
CA PHE A 64 -4.18 -12.35 10.32
C PHE A 64 -3.77 -10.87 10.18
N LEU A 65 -4.15 -10.24 9.06
CA LEU A 65 -3.86 -8.83 8.81
C LEU A 65 -4.48 -7.91 9.88
N LYS A 66 -5.74 -8.16 10.26
CA LYS A 66 -6.40 -7.42 11.36
C LYS A 66 -5.63 -7.53 12.67
N SER A 67 -5.21 -8.75 13.01
CA SER A 67 -4.44 -9.02 14.23
C SER A 67 -3.11 -8.27 14.24
N ASN A 68 -2.38 -8.28 13.11
CA ASN A 68 -1.12 -7.54 12.97
C ASN A 68 -1.29 -6.03 13.07
N VAL A 69 -2.34 -5.49 12.46
CA VAL A 69 -2.66 -4.07 12.50
C VAL A 69 -2.94 -3.63 13.94
N GLN A 70 -3.71 -4.42 14.70
CA GLN A 70 -4.00 -4.14 16.10
C GLN A 70 -2.76 -4.24 17.00
N ALA A 71 -1.87 -5.20 16.73
CA ALA A 71 -0.67 -5.42 17.52
C ALA A 71 0.43 -4.38 17.29
N ASN A 72 0.59 -3.89 16.05
CA ASN A 72 1.75 -3.09 15.66
C ASN A 72 1.45 -1.60 15.43
N LEU A 73 0.20 -1.21 15.15
CA LEU A 73 -0.10 0.21 14.98
C LEU A 73 -0.29 0.92 16.32
N PRO A 74 0.27 2.14 16.49
CA PRO A 74 0.00 2.97 17.65
C PRO A 74 -1.51 3.22 17.86
N PRO A 75 -2.02 3.27 19.10
CA PRO A 75 -3.45 3.44 19.38
C PRO A 75 -4.10 4.67 18.74
N HIS A 76 -3.34 5.73 18.48
CA HIS A 76 -3.84 6.95 17.84
C HIS A 76 -3.94 6.85 16.30
N ILE A 77 -3.33 5.82 15.69
CA ILE A 77 -3.38 5.53 14.25
C ILE A 77 -4.42 4.44 13.95
N GLN A 78 -4.63 3.48 14.86
CA GLN A 78 -5.56 2.37 14.67
C GLN A 78 -6.97 2.79 14.18
N PRO A 79 -7.62 3.85 14.72
CA PRO A 79 -8.94 4.27 14.23
C PRO A 79 -8.95 4.79 12.78
N LYS A 80 -7.78 5.11 12.23
CA LYS A 80 -7.61 5.61 10.86
C LYS A 80 -7.21 4.49 9.88
N ALA A 81 -6.94 3.29 10.38
CA ALA A 81 -6.58 2.12 9.58
C ALA A 81 -7.78 1.17 9.47
N VAL A 82 -8.23 0.92 8.24
CA VAL A 82 -9.30 -0.03 7.94
C VAL A 82 -8.69 -1.24 7.22
N VAL A 83 -9.04 -2.44 7.66
CA VAL A 83 -8.64 -3.67 6.95
C VAL A 83 -9.80 -4.15 6.09
N LYS A 84 -9.59 -4.27 4.78
CA LYS A 84 -10.63 -4.62 3.81
C LYS A 84 -10.16 -5.68 2.81
N GLU A 85 -11.08 -6.51 2.33
CA GLU A 85 -10.77 -7.51 1.31
C GLU A 85 -10.46 -6.85 -0.04
N LEU A 86 -9.35 -7.22 -0.67
CA LEU A 86 -9.07 -6.93 -2.06
C LEU A 86 -8.38 -8.14 -2.69
N THR A 87 -9.12 -8.85 -3.53
CA THR A 87 -8.54 -9.83 -4.45
C THR A 87 -8.40 -9.12 -5.80
N TRP A 88 -7.18 -9.04 -6.33
CA TRP A 88 -6.94 -8.31 -7.57
C TRP A 88 -7.79 -8.87 -8.72
N GLY A 89 -8.29 -7.98 -9.58
CA GLY A 89 -9.18 -8.32 -10.70
C GLY A 89 -10.60 -8.74 -10.29
N GLN A 90 -10.91 -8.85 -8.99
CA GLN A 90 -12.18 -9.37 -8.51
C GLN A 90 -12.92 -8.37 -7.62
N ASN A 91 -14.23 -8.25 -7.85
CA ASN A 91 -15.14 -7.43 -7.03
C ASN A 91 -14.66 -5.97 -6.81
N LEU A 92 -14.01 -5.38 -7.82
CA LEU A 92 -13.46 -4.02 -7.75
C LEU A 92 -14.54 -2.97 -7.50
N GLY A 93 -15.81 -3.24 -7.88
CA GLY A 93 -16.95 -2.36 -7.60
C GLY A 93 -17.28 -2.16 -6.12
N SER A 94 -16.65 -2.92 -5.22
CA SER A 94 -16.70 -2.65 -3.77
C SER A 94 -15.81 -1.46 -3.34
N TYR A 95 -15.01 -0.93 -4.26
CA TYR A 95 -14.18 0.26 -4.11
C TYR A 95 -14.61 1.33 -5.11
N SER A 96 -14.67 2.57 -4.67
CA SER A 96 -15.03 3.67 -5.55
C SER A 96 -13.90 3.88 -6.58
N PRO A 97 -14.19 3.99 -7.89
CA PRO A 97 -13.16 4.24 -8.88
C PRO A 97 -12.39 5.54 -8.58
N GLY A 98 -11.06 5.48 -8.55
CA GLY A 98 -10.21 6.65 -8.30
C GLY A 98 -10.31 7.25 -6.90
N GLU A 99 -10.75 6.48 -5.92
CA GLU A 99 -10.92 6.89 -4.51
C GLU A 99 -9.61 7.26 -3.80
N PHE A 100 -8.48 6.70 -4.24
CA PHE A 100 -7.23 6.77 -3.49
C PHE A 100 -6.24 7.74 -4.10
N ASP A 101 -5.68 8.64 -3.29
CA ASP A 101 -4.64 9.57 -3.73
C ASP A 101 -3.26 8.90 -3.77
N LEU A 102 -3.04 7.90 -2.92
CA LEU A 102 -1.78 7.17 -2.83
C LEU A 102 -2.03 5.67 -2.67
N ILE A 103 -1.37 4.88 -3.51
CA ILE A 103 -1.39 3.42 -3.46
C ILE A 103 0.04 2.95 -3.24
N LEU A 104 0.28 2.16 -2.20
CA LEU A 104 1.58 1.55 -1.92
C LEU A 104 1.50 0.04 -2.13
N GLY A 105 2.45 -0.51 -2.86
CA GLY A 105 2.65 -1.96 -2.99
C GLY A 105 4.09 -2.30 -2.67
N ALA A 106 4.31 -3.33 -1.85
CA ALA A 106 5.64 -3.82 -1.53
C ALA A 106 5.71 -5.32 -1.75
N ASP A 107 6.70 -5.78 -2.50
CA ASP A 107 6.94 -7.20 -2.81
C ASP A 107 5.72 -7.93 -3.42
N ILE A 108 4.87 -7.20 -4.16
CA ILE A 108 3.65 -7.73 -4.80
C ILE A 108 3.88 -8.26 -6.23
N ILE A 109 5.05 -7.99 -6.82
CA ILE A 109 5.41 -8.39 -8.18
C ILE A 109 6.16 -9.73 -8.11
N TYR A 110 5.44 -10.84 -8.01
CA TYR A 110 6.07 -12.16 -7.93
C TYR A 110 5.24 -13.33 -8.49
N LEU A 111 3.97 -13.12 -8.86
CA LEU A 111 3.13 -14.11 -9.54
C LEU A 111 2.68 -13.55 -10.88
N GLU A 112 3.29 -14.04 -11.96
CA GLU A 112 3.05 -13.55 -13.32
C GLU A 112 1.58 -13.71 -13.74
N GLU A 113 0.93 -14.80 -13.30
CA GLU A 113 -0.50 -15.05 -13.49
C GLU A 113 -1.41 -13.93 -12.94
N THR A 114 -0.92 -13.15 -11.97
CA THR A 114 -1.69 -12.06 -11.33
C THR A 114 -1.42 -10.68 -11.92
N PHE A 115 -0.47 -10.55 -12.86
CA PHE A 115 -0.04 -9.24 -13.37
C PHE A 115 -1.17 -8.46 -14.03
N THR A 116 -1.97 -9.12 -14.87
CA THR A 116 -3.12 -8.49 -15.53
C THR A 116 -4.16 -8.03 -14.52
N ASP A 117 -4.48 -8.87 -13.54
CA ASP A 117 -5.46 -8.58 -12.49
C ASP A 117 -4.99 -7.43 -11.59
N LEU A 118 -3.70 -7.39 -11.26
CA LEU A 118 -3.09 -6.30 -10.51
C LEU A 118 -3.16 -4.98 -11.29
N LEU A 119 -2.85 -4.97 -12.57
CA LEU A 119 -2.94 -3.77 -13.40
C LEU A 119 -4.38 -3.23 -13.49
N GLN A 120 -5.36 -4.11 -13.71
CA GLN A 120 -6.77 -3.72 -13.70
C GLN A 120 -7.19 -3.12 -12.35
N THR A 121 -6.69 -3.71 -11.26
CA THR A 121 -6.94 -3.21 -9.90
C THR A 121 -6.34 -1.82 -9.71
N LEU A 122 -5.07 -1.62 -10.08
CA LEU A 122 -4.41 -0.31 -10.00
C LEU A 122 -5.11 0.74 -10.86
N GLU A 123 -5.55 0.37 -12.06
CA GLU A 123 -6.28 1.27 -12.96
C GLU A 123 -7.64 1.71 -12.40
N HIS A 124 -8.36 0.78 -11.76
CA HIS A 124 -9.65 1.06 -11.12
C HIS A 124 -9.50 1.95 -9.87
N LEU A 125 -8.50 1.66 -9.03
CA LEU A 125 -8.28 2.38 -7.78
C LEU A 125 -7.68 3.78 -7.99
N CYS A 126 -7.00 4.01 -9.12
CA CYS A 126 -6.35 5.29 -9.42
C CYS A 126 -7.26 6.30 -10.14
N SER A 127 -7.24 7.53 -9.65
CA SER A 127 -7.62 8.73 -10.39
C SER A 127 -6.44 9.28 -11.20
N ASN A 128 -6.67 10.34 -11.98
CA ASN A 128 -5.61 11.05 -12.70
C ASN A 128 -4.59 11.76 -11.78
N ARG A 129 -4.94 11.95 -10.49
CA ARG A 129 -4.06 12.61 -9.50
C ARG A 129 -3.32 11.60 -8.63
N SER A 130 -3.78 10.35 -8.64
CA SER A 130 -3.24 9.30 -7.78
C SER A 130 -1.78 9.01 -8.08
N VAL A 131 -1.05 8.67 -7.02
CA VAL A 131 0.34 8.23 -7.08
C VAL A 131 0.39 6.77 -6.63
N ILE A 132 1.03 5.92 -7.42
CA ILE A 132 1.35 4.55 -7.02
C ILE A 132 2.85 4.52 -6.69
N LEU A 133 3.21 3.96 -5.53
CA LEU A 133 4.59 3.63 -5.19
C LEU A 133 4.73 2.12 -5.04
N LEU A 134 5.56 1.53 -5.89
CA LEU A 134 5.87 0.10 -5.88
C LEU A 134 7.30 -0.10 -5.42
N ALA A 135 7.47 -0.76 -4.28
CA ALA A 135 8.75 -1.25 -3.80
C ALA A 135 8.90 -2.71 -4.23
N CYS A 136 9.89 -3.02 -5.06
CA CYS A 136 10.15 -4.37 -5.54
C CYS A 136 11.63 -4.65 -5.74
N ARG A 137 11.98 -5.93 -5.72
CA ARG A 137 13.30 -6.42 -6.12
C ARG A 137 13.24 -6.92 -7.55
N ILE A 138 14.17 -6.49 -8.39
CA ILE A 138 14.25 -6.94 -9.78
C ILE A 138 15.24 -8.09 -9.86
N ARG A 139 14.73 -9.32 -9.99
CA ARG A 139 15.53 -10.54 -9.96
C ARG A 139 15.40 -11.38 -11.23
N TYR A 140 14.25 -11.29 -11.89
CA TYR A 140 13.87 -12.14 -13.02
C TYR A 140 13.26 -11.31 -14.16
N GLU A 141 13.23 -11.89 -15.37
CA GLU A 141 12.67 -11.25 -16.57
C GLU A 141 11.22 -10.79 -16.37
N ARG A 142 10.39 -11.64 -15.75
CA ARG A 142 9.00 -11.33 -15.37
C ARG A 142 8.83 -10.02 -14.59
N ASP A 143 9.82 -9.61 -13.79
CA ASP A 143 9.73 -8.38 -13.00
C ASP A 143 9.82 -7.16 -13.95
N ASN A 144 10.68 -7.26 -14.98
CA ASN A 144 10.77 -6.27 -16.04
C ASN A 144 9.55 -6.31 -16.97
N ASP A 145 8.99 -7.50 -17.23
CA ASP A 145 7.76 -7.63 -18.02
C ASP A 145 6.59 -6.92 -17.34
N PHE A 146 6.44 -7.07 -16.02
CA PHE A 146 5.44 -6.32 -15.27
C PHE A 146 5.65 -4.81 -15.38
N LEU A 147 6.89 -4.32 -15.24
CA LEU A 147 7.20 -2.89 -15.40
C LEU A 147 6.85 -2.41 -16.81
N ALA A 148 7.16 -3.19 -17.84
CA ALA A 148 6.81 -2.88 -19.23
C ALA A 148 5.29 -2.86 -19.45
N MET A 149 4.53 -3.77 -18.80
CA MET A 149 3.07 -3.74 -18.83
C MET A 149 2.52 -2.50 -18.12
N LEU A 150 3.09 -2.14 -16.96
CA LEU A 150 2.71 -0.96 -16.19
C LEU A 150 2.96 0.32 -16.99
N GLU A 151 4.08 0.43 -17.70
CA GLU A 151 4.45 1.56 -18.56
C GLU A 151 3.51 1.77 -19.76
N ARG A 152 2.73 0.76 -20.16
CA ARG A 152 1.73 0.94 -21.23
C ARG A 152 0.58 1.84 -20.78
N GLN A 153 0.19 1.77 -19.50
CA GLN A 153 -0.98 2.46 -18.94
C GLN A 153 -0.58 3.66 -18.04
N PHE A 154 0.59 3.58 -17.41
CA PHE A 154 1.08 4.56 -16.46
C PHE A 154 2.39 5.20 -16.92
N THR A 155 2.64 6.42 -16.46
CA THR A 155 3.98 7.02 -16.51
C THR A 155 4.75 6.48 -15.31
N VAL A 156 5.76 5.65 -15.55
CA VAL A 156 6.55 4.98 -14.51
C VAL A 156 7.93 5.64 -14.43
N THR A 157 8.40 5.89 -13.22
CA THR A 157 9.73 6.46 -12.95
C THR A 157 10.36 5.77 -11.75
N LYS A 158 11.61 5.34 -11.86
CA LYS A 158 12.36 4.86 -10.69
C LYS A 158 12.75 6.07 -9.84
N VAL A 159 12.27 6.12 -8.60
CA VAL A 159 12.49 7.27 -7.70
C VAL A 159 13.54 6.99 -6.62
N HIS A 160 13.81 5.71 -6.31
CA HIS A 160 14.82 5.33 -5.34
C HIS A 160 15.39 3.93 -5.60
N TYR A 161 16.59 3.70 -5.08
CA TYR A 161 17.22 2.38 -5.00
C TYR A 161 17.92 2.27 -3.65
N ASP A 162 17.56 1.24 -2.88
CA ASP A 162 18.25 0.84 -1.66
C ASP A 162 19.21 -0.32 -2.02
N PRO A 163 20.54 -0.07 -2.09
CA PRO A 163 21.51 -1.08 -2.47
C PRO A 163 21.72 -2.15 -1.39
N ASP A 164 21.45 -1.83 -0.12
CA ASP A 164 21.66 -2.77 0.99
C ASP A 164 20.57 -3.85 0.99
N LYS A 165 19.35 -3.47 0.60
CA LYS A 165 18.19 -4.38 0.54
C LYS A 165 17.87 -4.88 -0.86
N ASP A 166 18.58 -4.35 -1.86
CA ASP A 166 18.35 -4.54 -3.28
C ASP A 166 16.89 -4.25 -3.69
N VAL A 167 16.37 -3.13 -3.20
CA VAL A 167 14.96 -2.72 -3.41
C VAL A 167 14.91 -1.47 -4.28
N HIS A 168 14.12 -1.54 -5.34
CA HIS A 168 13.80 -0.43 -6.22
C HIS A 168 12.45 0.15 -5.82
N ILE A 169 12.34 1.48 -5.79
CA ILE A 169 11.05 2.16 -5.63
C ILE A 169 10.69 2.81 -6.96
N TYR A 170 9.57 2.38 -7.52
CA TYR A 170 8.98 2.94 -8.73
C TYR A 170 7.76 3.78 -8.37
N LYS A 171 7.70 4.98 -8.93
CA LYS A 171 6.52 5.84 -8.90
C LYS A 171 5.79 5.71 -10.23
N ALA A 172 4.51 5.35 -10.18
CA ALA A 172 3.62 5.31 -11.33
C ALA A 172 2.45 6.28 -11.17
N GLN A 173 2.06 6.95 -12.26
CA GLN A 173 0.90 7.84 -12.33
C GLN A 173 0.13 7.59 -13.62
N LYS A 174 -1.20 7.64 -13.58
CA LYS A 174 -2.03 7.39 -14.77
C LYS A 174 -1.62 8.36 -15.87
N ARG A 175 -1.39 7.84 -17.09
CA ARG A 175 -1.04 8.72 -18.22
C ARG A 175 -2.24 9.62 -18.49
N ASN A 176 -2.07 10.93 -18.37
CA ASN A 176 -3.09 11.87 -18.83
C ASN A 176 -3.30 11.61 -20.31
N GLN A 177 -4.48 11.11 -20.70
CA GLN A 177 -4.93 11.27 -22.06
C GLN A 177 -5.15 12.77 -22.26
N ARG A 178 -4.10 13.50 -22.64
CA ARG A 178 -4.33 14.74 -23.35
C ARG A 178 -5.01 14.32 -24.64
N GLU A 179 -6.22 14.83 -24.82
CA GLU A 179 -7.00 14.66 -26.03
C GLU A 179 -6.10 15.01 -27.22
N ASP A 180 -5.74 14.00 -28.00
CA ASP A 180 -5.26 14.19 -29.36
C ASP A 180 -6.46 14.71 -30.16
N PHE A 181 -6.67 16.02 -30.12
CA PHE A 181 -7.55 16.76 -31.04
C PHE A 181 -6.74 17.39 -32.17
#